data_AF-A0A1Q7LPF7-F1
#
_entry.id   AF-A0A1Q7LPF7-F1
#
_cell.length_a   1.000
_cell.length_b   1.000
_cell.length_c   1.000
_cell.angle_alpha   90.00
_cell.angle_beta   90.00
_cell.angle_gamma   90.00
#
_symmetry.space_group_name_H-M   'P 1'
#
loop_
_entity.id
_entity.type
_entity.pdbx_description
1 polymer ?
#
loop_
_entity_poly.entity_id
_entity_poly.type
_entity_poly.pdbx_seq_one_letter_code
_entity_poly.pdbx_strand_id
1 'polypeptide(L)'
;MTKKYPRLTLAQGASLSVIGLFLGTITWLAALVPSLPLAIKLPLLLFTWFALWFFTHDLTHHIVGSIVGVKFQYYFLGRSGITKLKLPLVSRLMKHVPVLVLKIDKASLDKISVASRKWMHASGAIASMAMPVLILPTAYTTGPVWVGVLFTIMVVGSAVFTLYFSPRSGDLYRARIAK
;
A
#
# COMPACT_ATOMS: atom_id res chain seq x y z
N MET A 1 -3.12 28.80 3.84
CA MET A 1 -1.81 28.22 4.19
C MET A 1 -1.68 26.83 3.57
N THR A 2 -0.76 26.65 2.61
CA THR A 2 -0.46 25.32 2.04
C THR A 2 0.28 24.48 3.08
N LYS A 3 -0.38 23.44 3.60
CA LYS A 3 0.24 22.51 4.57
C LYS A 3 1.46 21.86 3.93
N LYS A 4 2.67 22.15 4.42
CA LYS A 4 3.90 21.49 3.99
C LYS A 4 3.94 20.09 4.61
N TYR A 5 3.88 19.07 3.78
CA TYR A 5 4.10 17.69 4.22
C TYR A 5 5.60 17.44 4.40
N PRO A 6 6.02 16.69 5.43
CA PRO A 6 7.42 16.36 5.63
C PRO A 6 7.93 15.52 4.46
N ARG A 7 9.11 15.90 3.94
CA ARG A 7 9.78 15.21 2.83
C ARG A 7 10.83 14.26 3.37
N LEU A 8 10.94 13.12 2.73
CA LEU A 8 11.95 12.10 2.96
C LEU A 8 12.76 11.94 1.68
N THR A 9 14.07 11.74 1.79
CA THR A 9 14.89 11.39 0.63
C THR A 9 14.41 10.08 0.01
N LEU A 10 14.80 9.80 -1.24
CA LEU A 10 14.49 8.51 -1.88
C LEU A 10 14.99 7.33 -1.06
N ALA A 11 16.21 7.42 -0.53
CA ALA A 11 16.78 6.42 0.35
C ALA A 11 15.95 6.25 1.63
N GLN A 12 15.58 7.34 2.30
CA GLN A 12 14.77 7.26 3.53
C GLN A 12 13.40 6.61 3.30
N GLY A 13 12.68 7.01 2.25
CA GLY A 13 11.35 6.45 1.97
C GLY A 13 11.41 4.99 1.47
N ALA A 14 12.40 4.66 0.66
CA ALA A 14 12.64 3.27 0.24
C ALA A 14 13.03 2.40 1.43
N SER A 15 13.99 2.84 2.26
CA SER A 15 14.40 2.13 3.47
C SER A 15 13.24 1.95 4.44
N LEU A 16 12.39 2.97 4.63
CA LEU A 16 11.20 2.84 5.46
C LEU A 16 10.26 1.74 4.96
N SER A 17 10.06 1.67 3.63
CA SER A 17 9.20 0.65 3.03
C SER A 17 9.81 -0.75 3.15
N VAL A 18 11.12 -0.88 2.89
CA VAL A 18 11.85 -2.15 3.02
C VAL A 18 11.88 -2.63 4.47
N ILE A 19 12.20 -1.76 5.43
CA ILE A 19 12.20 -2.08 6.86
C ILE A 19 10.79 -2.45 7.31
N GLY A 20 9.77 -1.71 6.87
CA GLY A 20 8.37 -2.01 7.18
C GLY A 20 7.95 -3.40 6.72
N LEU A 21 8.33 -3.80 5.49
CA LEU A 21 8.08 -5.16 4.99
C LEU A 21 8.91 -6.21 5.72
N PHE A 22 10.17 -5.92 6.01
CA PHE A 22 11.04 -6.83 6.77
C PHE A 22 10.46 -7.11 8.16
N LEU A 23 10.02 -6.08 8.87
CA LEU A 23 9.33 -6.21 10.15
C LEU A 23 8.01 -6.98 10.00
N GLY A 24 7.24 -6.71 8.95
CA GLY A 24 6.01 -7.45 8.63
C GLY A 24 6.28 -8.95 8.45
N THR A 25 7.36 -9.31 7.76
CA THR A 25 7.79 -10.70 7.61
C THR A 25 8.22 -11.31 8.94
N ILE A 26 8.98 -10.58 9.77
CA ILE A 26 9.36 -11.07 11.11
C ILE A 26 8.13 -11.34 11.97
N THR A 27 7.15 -10.42 12.00
CA THR A 27 5.93 -10.62 12.77
C THR A 27 5.09 -11.75 12.22
N TRP A 28 5.09 -11.96 10.91
CA TRP A 28 4.41 -13.10 10.29
C TRP A 28 5.03 -14.42 10.75
N LEU A 29 6.35 -14.54 10.67
CA LEU A 29 7.08 -15.72 11.12
C LEU A 29 6.88 -15.97 12.62
N ALA A 30 6.88 -14.91 13.44
CA ALA A 30 6.59 -15.03 14.86
C ALA A 30 5.16 -15.56 15.12
N ALA A 31 4.16 -15.13 14.33
CA ALA A 31 2.78 -15.62 14.49
C ALA A 31 2.62 -17.13 14.20
N LEU A 32 3.55 -17.73 13.46
CA LEU A 32 3.57 -19.18 13.19
C LEU A 32 4.04 -20.02 14.37
N VAL A 33 4.65 -19.42 15.41
CA VAL A 33 5.15 -20.16 16.58
C VAL A 33 3.97 -20.81 17.31
N PRO A 34 3.88 -22.16 17.38
CA PRO A 34 2.69 -22.83 17.90
C PRO A 34 2.36 -22.47 19.35
N SER A 35 3.39 -22.33 20.19
CA SER A 35 3.28 -22.06 21.63
C SER A 35 2.81 -20.64 21.97
N LEU A 36 2.78 -19.71 21.01
CA LEU A 36 2.31 -18.35 21.30
C LEU A 36 0.78 -18.33 21.46
N PRO A 37 0.25 -17.65 22.49
CA PRO A 37 -1.18 -17.48 22.67
C PRO A 37 -1.77 -16.59 21.56
N LEU A 38 -3.05 -16.79 21.25
CA LEU A 38 -3.77 -16.02 20.23
C LEU A 38 -3.72 -14.50 20.49
N ALA A 39 -3.72 -14.09 21.76
CA ALA A 39 -3.60 -12.68 22.16
C ALA A 39 -2.31 -12.00 21.66
N ILE A 40 -1.25 -12.78 21.41
CA ILE A 40 0.01 -12.29 20.82
C ILE A 40 -0.01 -12.46 19.30
N LYS A 41 -0.48 -13.61 18.80
CA LYS A 41 -0.54 -13.89 17.35
C LYS A 41 -1.41 -12.89 16.59
N LEU A 42 -2.56 -12.49 17.14
CA LEU A 42 -3.50 -11.61 16.46
C LEU A 42 -2.91 -10.22 16.16
N PRO A 43 -2.31 -9.49 17.13
CA PRO A 43 -1.58 -8.25 16.84
C PRO A 43 -0.46 -8.40 15.81
N LEU A 44 0.30 -9.51 15.85
CA LEU A 44 1.37 -9.78 14.89
C LEU A 44 0.82 -9.94 13.46
N LEU A 45 -0.28 -10.67 13.30
CA LEU A 45 -0.95 -10.83 12.02
C LEU A 45 -1.58 -9.52 11.53
N LEU A 46 -2.15 -8.71 12.43
CA LEU A 46 -2.67 -7.38 12.08
C LEU A 46 -1.57 -6.46 11.56
N PHE A 47 -0.42 -6.44 12.24
CA PHE A 47 0.75 -5.68 11.77
C PHE A 47 1.28 -6.22 10.44
N THR A 48 1.36 -7.55 10.29
CA THR A 48 1.76 -8.20 9.04
C THR A 48 0.85 -7.78 7.88
N TRP A 49 -0.47 -7.87 8.06
CA TRP A 49 -1.45 -7.44 7.06
C TRP A 49 -1.27 -5.97 6.69
N PHE A 50 -1.11 -5.10 7.70
CA PHE A 50 -0.87 -3.68 7.46
C PHE A 50 0.42 -3.44 6.69
N ALA A 51 1.51 -4.12 7.06
CA ALA A 51 2.80 -3.97 6.41
C ALA A 51 2.76 -4.40 4.95
N LEU A 52 2.14 -5.56 4.67
CA LEU A 52 1.93 -6.08 3.31
C LEU A 52 1.02 -5.19 2.47
N TRP A 53 0.05 -4.50 3.07
CA TRP A 53 -0.85 -3.59 2.38
C TRP A 53 -0.19 -2.22 2.12
N PHE A 54 0.41 -1.63 3.15
CA PHE A 54 0.88 -0.25 3.15
C PHE A 54 2.26 -0.09 2.49
N PHE A 55 3.26 -0.85 2.95
CA PHE A 55 4.64 -0.64 2.50
C PHE A 55 4.91 -1.19 1.10
N THR A 56 4.15 -2.18 0.64
CA THR A 56 4.27 -2.70 -0.72
C THR A 56 3.81 -1.67 -1.76
N HIS A 57 2.80 -0.86 -1.43
CA HIS A 57 2.20 0.09 -2.37
C HIS A 57 3.23 1.05 -2.99
N ASP A 58 3.87 1.89 -2.17
CA ASP A 58 4.83 2.86 -2.69
C ASP A 58 6.15 2.22 -3.12
N LEU A 59 6.53 1.12 -2.48
CA LEU A 59 7.75 0.40 -2.88
C LEU A 59 7.58 -0.18 -4.28
N THR A 60 6.43 -0.74 -4.61
CA THR A 60 6.15 -1.25 -5.97
C THR A 60 6.07 -0.11 -6.99
N HIS A 61 5.53 1.06 -6.63
CA HIS A 61 5.65 2.24 -7.50
C HIS A 61 7.12 2.60 -7.78
N HIS A 62 7.95 2.61 -6.73
CA HIS A 62 9.37 2.90 -6.87
C HIS A 62 10.07 1.85 -7.74
N ILE A 63 9.91 0.56 -7.44
CA ILE A 63 10.56 -0.53 -8.17
C ILE A 63 10.11 -0.56 -9.63
N VAL A 64 8.80 -0.63 -9.88
CA VAL A 64 8.27 -0.71 -11.25
C VAL A 64 8.59 0.55 -12.03
N GLY A 65 8.46 1.72 -11.41
CA GLY A 65 8.85 2.98 -12.04
C GLY A 65 10.32 3.02 -12.41
N SER A 66 11.23 2.63 -11.51
CA SER A 66 12.66 2.57 -11.80
C SER A 66 12.98 1.60 -12.94
N ILE A 67 12.35 0.41 -12.97
CA ILE A 67 12.53 -0.59 -14.04
C ILE A 67 12.12 -0.01 -15.40
N VAL A 68 11.01 0.73 -15.46
CA VAL A 68 10.53 1.33 -16.71
C VAL A 68 11.16 2.69 -17.04
N GLY A 69 12.13 3.15 -16.24
CA GLY A 69 12.91 4.37 -16.50
C GLY A 69 12.35 5.67 -15.90
N VAL A 70 11.36 5.60 -15.01
CA VAL A 70 10.86 6.76 -14.25
C VAL A 70 11.87 7.13 -13.17
N LYS A 71 12.16 8.43 -13.08
CA LYS A 71 12.92 9.02 -11.98
C LYS A 71 11.98 9.60 -10.93
N PHE A 72 12.43 9.58 -9.70
CA PHE A 72 11.69 10.11 -8.55
C PHE A 72 12.49 11.23 -7.90
N GLN A 73 11.79 12.15 -7.24
CA GLN A 73 12.41 13.31 -6.59
C GLN A 73 12.57 13.09 -5.08
N TYR A 74 11.49 12.69 -4.40
CA TYR A 74 11.47 12.45 -2.95
C TYR A 74 10.19 11.70 -2.54
N TYR A 75 10.20 11.15 -1.34
CA TYR A 75 9.01 10.66 -0.65
C TYR A 75 8.41 11.75 0.24
N PHE A 76 7.12 11.66 0.55
CA PHE A 76 6.50 12.52 1.57
C PHE A 76 5.30 11.83 2.22
N LEU A 77 5.01 12.16 3.47
CA LEU A 77 3.79 11.73 4.15
C LEU A 77 2.65 12.66 3.78
N GLY A 78 1.84 12.25 2.80
CA GLY A 78 0.73 13.02 2.25
C GLY A 78 -0.64 12.56 2.72
N ARG A 79 -1.64 12.87 1.89
CA ARG A 79 -3.03 12.39 2.02
C ARG A 79 -3.43 11.65 0.76
N SER A 80 -4.29 10.64 0.94
CA SER A 80 -4.80 9.86 -0.19
C SER A 80 -5.56 10.75 -1.19
N GLY A 81 -5.43 10.46 -2.49
CA GLY A 81 -6.23 11.10 -3.53
C GLY A 81 -7.74 10.94 -3.33
N ILE A 82 -8.15 9.90 -2.58
CA ILE A 82 -9.53 9.62 -2.19
C ILE A 82 -10.15 10.77 -1.38
N THR A 83 -9.36 11.54 -0.61
CA THR A 83 -9.89 12.70 0.13
C THR A 83 -10.44 13.80 -0.80
N LYS A 84 -10.12 13.74 -2.11
CA LYS A 84 -10.67 14.66 -3.12
C LYS A 84 -12.07 14.26 -3.59
N LEU A 85 -12.52 13.04 -3.28
CA LEU A 85 -13.90 12.64 -3.54
C LEU A 85 -14.83 13.41 -2.62
N LYS A 86 -15.96 13.87 -3.14
CA LYS A 86 -16.98 14.59 -2.37
C LYS A 86 -17.89 13.62 -1.59
N LEU A 87 -17.30 12.64 -0.90
CA LEU A 87 -18.00 11.64 -0.09
C LEU A 87 -17.74 11.94 1.39
N PRO A 88 -18.71 12.51 2.14
CA PRO A 88 -18.46 13.10 3.46
C PRO A 88 -17.82 12.13 4.47
N LEU A 89 -18.32 10.89 4.55
CA LEU A 89 -17.85 9.90 5.51
C LEU A 89 -16.43 9.41 5.15
N VAL A 90 -16.21 9.02 3.90
CA VAL A 90 -14.93 8.50 3.40
C VAL A 90 -13.85 9.59 3.48
N SER A 91 -14.16 10.80 3.07
CA SER A 91 -13.20 11.90 3.07
C SER A 91 -12.84 12.37 4.48
N ARG A 92 -13.76 12.25 5.46
CA ARG A 92 -13.45 12.49 6.88
C ARG A 92 -12.50 11.43 7.43
N LEU A 93 -12.74 10.15 7.18
CA LEU A 93 -11.89 9.06 7.65
C LEU A 93 -10.48 9.13 7.03
N MET A 94 -10.41 9.23 5.70
CA MET A 94 -9.15 9.23 4.95
C MET A 94 -8.29 10.49 5.18
N LYS A 95 -8.84 11.54 5.78
CA LYS A 95 -8.08 12.76 6.14
C LYS A 95 -7.05 12.51 7.23
N HIS A 96 -7.30 11.50 8.08
CA HIS A 96 -6.45 11.15 9.23
C HIS A 96 -5.48 10.02 8.93
N VAL A 97 -5.65 9.32 7.80
CA VAL A 97 -4.75 8.23 7.40
C VAL A 97 -3.58 8.85 6.63
N PRO A 98 -2.36 8.89 7.21
CA PRO A 98 -1.19 9.30 6.46
C PRO A 98 -0.93 8.26 5.37
N VAL A 99 -0.61 8.74 4.17
CA VAL A 99 -0.10 7.87 3.11
C VAL A 99 1.33 8.28 2.84
N LEU A 100 2.20 7.30 2.69
CA LEU A 100 3.49 7.54 2.07
C LEU A 100 3.21 7.79 0.58
N VAL A 101 3.91 8.76 -0.03
CA VAL A 101 3.68 9.15 -1.42
C VAL A 101 5.02 9.42 -2.07
N LEU A 102 5.17 8.93 -3.30
CA LEU A 102 6.36 9.13 -4.10
C LEU A 102 6.17 10.26 -5.11
N LYS A 103 7.03 11.29 -5.05
CA LYS A 103 7.02 12.39 -6.02
C LYS A 103 7.75 11.97 -7.29
N ILE A 104 6.99 11.80 -8.37
CA ILE A 104 7.51 11.47 -9.70
C ILE A 104 8.13 12.70 -10.38
N ASP A 105 9.26 12.49 -11.06
CA ASP A 105 9.82 13.46 -12.00
C ASP A 105 9.04 13.41 -13.33
N LYS A 106 8.31 14.48 -13.64
CA LYS A 106 7.40 14.51 -14.79
C LYS A 106 8.15 14.35 -16.12
N ALA A 107 9.33 14.96 -16.28
CA ALA A 107 10.10 14.87 -17.51
C ALA A 107 10.54 13.43 -17.81
N SER A 108 10.92 12.66 -16.79
CA SER A 108 11.19 11.23 -16.96
C SER A 108 9.94 10.43 -17.32
N LEU A 109 8.79 10.75 -16.71
CA LEU A 109 7.51 10.07 -16.98
C LEU A 109 6.99 10.33 -18.41
N ASP A 110 7.21 11.54 -18.94
CA ASP A 110 6.74 11.91 -20.27
C ASP A 110 7.55 11.20 -21.39
N LYS A 111 8.78 10.75 -21.09
CA LYS A 111 9.69 10.07 -22.03
C LYS A 111 9.42 8.58 -22.21
N ILE A 112 8.74 7.91 -21.28
CA ILE A 112 8.49 6.46 -21.36
C ILE A 112 7.23 6.14 -22.16
N SER A 113 7.07 4.88 -22.57
CA SER A 113 5.89 4.45 -23.32
C SER A 113 4.58 4.59 -22.52
N VAL A 114 3.45 4.71 -23.21
CA VAL A 114 2.13 4.74 -22.58
C VAL A 114 1.88 3.50 -21.73
N ALA A 115 2.27 2.32 -22.22
CA ALA A 115 2.14 1.06 -21.49
C ALA A 115 2.96 1.09 -20.18
N SER A 116 4.19 1.59 -20.23
CA SER A 116 5.04 1.77 -19.06
C SER A 116 4.43 2.74 -18.03
N ARG A 117 3.85 3.85 -18.48
CA ARG A 117 3.12 4.79 -17.60
C ARG A 117 1.95 4.11 -16.90
N LYS A 118 1.17 3.32 -17.64
CA LYS A 118 0.03 2.56 -17.10
C LYS A 118 0.47 1.57 -16.03
N TRP A 119 1.51 0.78 -16.31
CA TRP A 119 2.03 -0.18 -15.36
C TRP A 119 2.58 0.47 -14.10
N MET A 120 3.40 1.53 -14.24
CA MET A 120 3.92 2.26 -13.08
C MET A 120 2.78 2.81 -12.22
N HIS A 121 1.73 3.40 -12.81
CA HIS A 121 0.59 3.89 -12.05
C HIS A 121 -0.30 2.79 -11.48
N ALA A 122 -0.46 1.64 -12.14
CA ALA A 122 -1.30 0.57 -11.58
C ALA A 122 -0.59 -0.24 -10.49
N SER A 123 0.75 -0.25 -10.48
CA SER A 123 1.54 -1.23 -9.74
C SER A 123 1.34 -1.20 -8.23
N GLY A 124 1.34 -0.01 -7.60
CA GLY A 124 1.14 0.11 -6.16
C GLY A 124 -0.26 -0.36 -5.73
N ALA A 125 -1.30 0.03 -6.46
CA ALA A 125 -2.66 -0.44 -6.21
C ALA A 125 -2.77 -1.96 -6.34
N ILE A 126 -2.21 -2.55 -7.41
CA ILE A 126 -2.19 -4.01 -7.62
C ILE A 126 -1.46 -4.72 -6.47
N ALA A 127 -0.27 -4.25 -6.10
CA ALA A 127 0.52 -4.86 -5.02
C ALA A 127 -0.21 -4.80 -3.68
N SER A 128 -0.79 -3.65 -3.35
CA SER A 128 -1.54 -3.48 -2.09
C SER A 128 -2.79 -4.37 -2.00
N MET A 129 -3.37 -4.81 -3.13
CA MET A 129 -4.46 -5.78 -3.14
C MET A 129 -3.95 -7.22 -3.08
N ALA A 130 -2.86 -7.54 -3.79
CA ALA A 130 -2.35 -8.90 -3.93
C ALA A 130 -1.56 -9.37 -2.70
N MET A 131 -0.68 -8.52 -2.16
CA MET A 131 0.27 -8.92 -1.12
C MET A 131 -0.39 -9.34 0.20
N PRO A 132 -1.46 -8.66 0.68
CA PRO A 132 -2.16 -9.10 1.89
C PRO A 132 -2.82 -10.48 1.78
N VAL A 133 -3.07 -11.01 0.58
CA VAL A 133 -3.64 -12.37 0.40
C VAL A 133 -2.73 -13.44 0.99
N LEU A 134 -1.42 -13.19 1.01
CA LEU A 134 -0.41 -14.14 1.50
C LEU A 134 -0.59 -14.52 2.97
N ILE A 135 -1.25 -13.67 3.77
CA ILE A 135 -1.46 -13.94 5.20
C ILE A 135 -2.59 -14.94 5.46
N LEU A 136 -3.49 -15.16 4.50
CA LEU A 136 -4.72 -15.93 4.73
C LEU A 136 -4.45 -17.37 5.18
N PRO A 137 -3.55 -18.16 4.55
CA PRO A 137 -3.26 -19.51 5.01
C PRO A 137 -2.83 -19.54 6.48
N THR A 138 -1.98 -18.59 6.90
CA THR A 138 -1.55 -18.48 8.29
C THR A 138 -2.70 -18.07 9.22
N ALA A 139 -3.56 -17.14 8.81
CA ALA A 139 -4.69 -16.71 9.62
C ALA A 139 -5.69 -17.86 9.90
N TYR A 140 -5.85 -18.79 8.96
CA TYR A 140 -6.70 -19.97 9.14
C TYR A 140 -6.06 -21.10 9.96
N THR A 141 -4.72 -21.13 10.08
CA THR A 141 -4.00 -22.20 10.80
C THR A 141 -3.54 -21.82 12.20
N THR A 142 -3.52 -20.53 12.54
CA THR A 142 -2.94 -20.02 13.80
C THR A 142 -3.92 -19.91 14.97
N GLY A 143 -5.23 -20.08 14.73
CA GLY A 143 -6.27 -19.92 15.74
C GLY A 143 -7.64 -20.41 15.30
N PRO A 144 -8.71 -19.99 16.00
CA PRO A 144 -10.07 -20.34 15.63
C PRO A 144 -10.44 -19.81 14.23
N VAL A 145 -11.40 -20.47 13.57
CA VAL A 145 -11.83 -20.14 12.20
C VAL A 145 -12.19 -18.67 12.00
N TRP A 146 -12.72 -18.00 13.03
CA TRP A 146 -13.09 -16.58 12.94
C TRP A 146 -11.90 -15.67 12.65
N VAL A 147 -10.67 -16.05 13.02
CA VAL A 147 -9.45 -15.29 12.72
C VAL A 147 -9.22 -15.27 11.21
N GLY A 148 -9.26 -16.43 10.55
CA GLY A 148 -9.18 -16.53 9.10
C GLY A 148 -10.29 -15.75 8.39
N VAL A 149 -11.53 -15.84 8.89
CA VAL A 149 -12.68 -15.07 8.36
C VAL A 149 -12.44 -13.56 8.49
N LEU A 150 -11.95 -13.08 9.63
CA LEU A 150 -11.63 -11.68 9.85
C LEU A 150 -10.61 -11.17 8.82
N PHE A 151 -9.48 -11.87 8.65
CA PHE A 151 -8.46 -11.46 7.67
C PHE A 151 -8.98 -11.57 6.23
N THR A 152 -9.85 -12.54 5.92
CA THR A 152 -10.51 -12.63 4.61
C THR A 152 -11.35 -11.38 4.34
N ILE A 153 -12.17 -10.95 5.32
CA ILE A 153 -12.97 -9.73 5.22
C ILE A 153 -12.06 -8.51 5.03
N MET A 154 -10.94 -8.42 5.76
CA MET A 154 -10.00 -7.30 5.63
C MET A 154 -9.34 -7.25 4.24
N VAL A 155 -8.89 -8.39 3.72
CA VAL A 155 -8.25 -8.51 2.39
C VAL A 155 -9.26 -8.20 1.27
N VAL A 156 -10.44 -8.82 1.31
CA VAL A 156 -11.48 -8.58 0.30
C VAL A 156 -11.99 -7.15 0.41
N GLY A 157 -12.24 -6.66 1.62
CA GLY A 157 -12.72 -5.31 1.88
C GLY A 157 -11.75 -4.23 1.37
N SER A 158 -10.44 -4.38 1.62
CA SER A 158 -9.43 -3.43 1.12
C SER A 158 -9.29 -3.48 -0.40
N ALA A 159 -9.41 -4.67 -1.01
CA ALA A 159 -9.42 -4.84 -2.46
C ALA A 159 -10.65 -4.18 -3.10
N VAL A 160 -11.86 -4.47 -2.60
CA VAL A 160 -13.11 -3.84 -3.05
C VAL A 160 -13.06 -2.33 -2.89
N PHE A 161 -12.56 -1.83 -1.75
CA PHE A 161 -12.36 -0.41 -1.52
C PHE A 161 -11.42 0.21 -2.59
N THR A 162 -10.30 -0.46 -2.89
CA THR A 162 -9.34 0.01 -3.89
C THR A 162 -9.94 -0.02 -5.29
N LEU A 163 -10.61 -1.09 -5.69
CA LEU A 163 -11.28 -1.23 -6.99
C LEU A 163 -12.41 -0.22 -7.19
N TYR A 164 -13.10 0.16 -6.11
CA TYR A 164 -14.13 1.18 -6.18
C TYR A 164 -13.52 2.60 -6.24
N PHE A 165 -12.63 2.96 -5.32
CA PHE A 165 -12.18 4.35 -5.19
C PHE A 165 -10.99 4.72 -6.09
N SER A 166 -10.04 3.81 -6.32
CA SER A 166 -8.82 4.10 -7.09
C SER A 166 -9.09 4.50 -8.55
N PRO A 167 -10.04 3.90 -9.29
CA PRO A 167 -10.37 4.33 -10.65
C PRO A 167 -11.04 5.71 -10.74
N ARG A 168 -11.49 6.29 -9.62
CA ARG A 168 -12.14 7.61 -9.56
C ARG A 168 -11.16 8.74 -9.24
N SER A 169 -10.14 8.49 -8.40
CA SER A 169 -9.22 9.55 -7.95
C SER A 169 -7.83 9.08 -7.52
N GLY A 170 -7.51 7.79 -7.67
CA GLY A 170 -6.26 7.17 -7.25
C GLY A 170 -5.36 6.74 -8.41
N ASP A 171 -4.58 5.70 -8.20
CA ASP A 171 -3.53 5.29 -9.15
C ASP A 171 -4.10 4.58 -10.37
N LEU A 172 -5.21 3.83 -10.20
CA LEU A 172 -5.93 3.24 -11.34
C LEU A 172 -6.57 4.32 -12.22
N TYR A 173 -7.02 5.45 -11.64
CA TYR A 173 -7.46 6.60 -12.43
C TYR A 173 -6.31 7.15 -13.27
N ARG A 174 -5.12 7.34 -12.67
CA ARG A 174 -3.91 7.82 -13.37
C ARG A 174 -3.47 6.87 -14.48
N ALA A 175 -3.50 5.56 -14.22
CA ALA A 175 -3.22 4.55 -15.23
C ALA A 175 -4.22 4.65 -16.40
N ARG A 176 -5.51 4.79 -16.12
CA ARG A 176 -6.53 4.91 -17.18
C ARG A 176 -6.33 6.13 -18.07
N ILE A 177 -5.96 7.28 -17.51
CA ILE A 177 -5.81 8.54 -18.26
C ILE A 177 -4.40 8.78 -18.80
N ALA A 178 -3.46 7.86 -18.58
CA ALA A 178 -2.11 7.99 -19.12
C ALA A 178 -2.14 8.04 -20.64
N LYS A 179 -1.57 9.10 -21.20
CA LYS A 179 -1.35 9.34 -22.63
C LYS A 179 0.14 9.45 -22.86
#